data_AF-A0A814FMC2-F1
#
_entry.id   AF-A0A814FMC2-F1
#
_cell.length_a   1.000
_cell.length_b   1.000
_cell.length_c   1.000
_cell.angle_alpha   90.00
_cell.angle_beta   90.00
_cell.angle_gamma   90.00
#
_symmetry.space_group_name_H-M   'P 1'
#
loop_
_entity.id
_entity.type
_entity.pdbx_description
1 polymer ?
#
loop_
_entity_poly.entity_id
_entity_poly.type
_entity_poly.pdbx_seq_one_letter_code
_entity_poly.pdbx_strand_id
1 'polypeptide(L)' 'MPCMNNGTCYQGDHSYLCICPGIFDGENCETMNFSKQCPLDCSPGQCIVTGDARFPYLCSCNGTLYPNSCKGK' A
#
# COMPACT_ATOMS: atom_id res chain seq x y z
N MET A 1 15.51 -15.14 -10.32
CA MET A 1 15.17 -13.84 -9.71
C MET A 1 14.18 -14.12 -8.58
N PRO A 2 14.42 -13.67 -7.34
CA PRO A 2 13.74 -14.20 -6.15
C PRO A 2 12.43 -13.48 -5.76
N CYS A 3 12.14 -12.31 -6.35
CA CYS A 3 10.94 -11.56 -6.00
C CYS A 3 9.65 -12.30 -6.42
N MET A 4 8.69 -12.37 -5.50
CA MET A 4 7.35 -12.95 -5.66
C MET A 4 6.30 -11.90 -5.94
N ASN A 5 5.05 -12.33 -6.18
CA ASN A 5 3.87 -11.47 -6.29
C ASN A 5 4.04 -10.28 -7.25
N ASN A 6 4.66 -10.54 -8.39
CA ASN A 6 4.90 -9.53 -9.43
C ASN A 6 5.84 -8.38 -9.00
N GLY A 7 6.67 -8.61 -7.98
CA GLY A 7 7.73 -7.69 -7.56
C GLY A 7 8.80 -7.50 -8.65
N THR A 8 9.26 -6.26 -8.81
CA THR A 8 10.35 -5.95 -9.75
C THR A 8 11.69 -6.15 -9.07
N CYS A 9 12.52 -7.05 -9.61
CA CYS A 9 13.85 -7.31 -9.08
C CYS A 9 14.89 -6.43 -9.75
N TYR A 10 15.64 -5.68 -8.95
CA TYR A 10 16.84 -4.99 -9.37
C TYR A 10 18.05 -5.75 -8.83
N GLN A 11 18.98 -6.11 -9.71
CA GLN A 11 20.18 -6.84 -9.34
C GLN A 11 21.36 -5.86 -9.34
N GLY A 12 21.98 -5.67 -8.18
CA GLY A 12 23.25 -4.95 -8.02
C GLY A 12 24.42 -5.93 -8.05
N ASP A 13 25.64 -5.41 -7.85
CA ASP A 13 26.87 -6.19 -8.03
C ASP A 13 26.95 -7.43 -7.12
N HIS A 14 26.56 -7.32 -5.84
CA HIS A 14 26.51 -8.44 -4.88
C HIS A 14 25.18 -8.54 -4.08
N SER A 15 24.17 -7.75 -4.45
CA SER A 15 22.89 -7.69 -3.74
C SER A 15 21.74 -7.61 -4.73
N TYR A 16 20.52 -7.88 -4.26
CA TYR A 16 19.31 -7.67 -5.04
C TYR A 16 18.32 -6.87 -4.19
N LEU A 17 17.43 -6.15 -4.88
CA LEU A 17 16.34 -5.41 -4.26
C LEU A 17 15.04 -5.77 -4.97
N CYS A 18 14.02 -6.12 -4.20
CA CYS A 18 12.67 -6.30 -4.70
C CYS A 18 11.84 -5.04 -4.45
N ILE A 19 11.31 -4.45 -5.53
CA ILE A 19 10.27 -3.42 -5.44
C ILE A 19 8.91 -4.12 -5.47
N CYS A 20 8.22 -4.12 -4.34
CA CYS A 20 6.94 -4.79 -4.17
C CYS A 20 5.76 -3.89 -4.57
N PRO A 21 4.84 -4.36 -5.41
CA PRO A 21 3.67 -3.59 -5.80
C PRO A 21 2.57 -3.62 -4.73
N GLY A 22 1.84 -2.51 -4.58
CA GLY A 22 0.61 -2.44 -3.79
C GLY A 22 0.79 -2.88 -2.34
N ILE A 23 0.09 -3.96 -1.96
CA ILE A 23 0.09 -4.51 -0.61
C ILE A 23 1.20 -5.53 -0.33
N PHE A 24 2.01 -5.89 -1.32
CA PHE A 24 3.06 -6.88 -1.08
C PHE A 24 4.26 -6.26 -0.35
N ASP A 25 4.88 -7.05 0.50
CA ASP A 25 5.96 -6.65 1.40
C ASP A 25 6.86 -7.85 1.72
N GLY A 26 7.95 -7.59 2.44
CA GLY A 26 8.99 -8.58 2.69
C GLY A 26 10.16 -8.45 1.72
N GLU A 27 11.27 -9.13 2.02
CA GLU A 27 12.52 -9.03 1.23
C GLU A 27 12.29 -9.48 -0.23
N ASN A 28 11.37 -10.42 -0.42
CA ASN A 28 11.02 -11.00 -1.70
C ASN A 28 9.57 -10.72 -2.10
N CYS A 29 8.89 -9.75 -1.48
CA CYS A 29 7.47 -9.49 -1.73
C CYS A 29 6.56 -10.70 -1.43
N GLU A 30 6.98 -11.60 -0.54
CA GLU A 30 6.30 -12.84 -0.18
C GLU A 30 5.11 -12.62 0.77
N THR A 31 5.09 -11.48 1.46
CA THR A 31 4.08 -11.17 2.48
C THR A 31 3.02 -10.22 1.92
N MET A 32 1.73 -10.52 2.15
CA MET A 32 0.65 -9.56 1.93
C MET A 32 0.47 -8.70 3.19
N ASN A 33 0.84 -7.43 3.10
CA ASN A 33 0.69 -6.45 4.15
C ASN A 33 -0.52 -5.55 3.85
N PHE A 34 -1.69 -5.95 4.37
CA PHE A 34 -2.91 -5.15 4.26
C PHE A 34 -2.82 -3.80 4.98
N SER A 35 -1.79 -3.56 5.82
CA SER A 35 -1.52 -2.23 6.37
C SER A 35 -0.96 -1.26 5.31
N LYS A 36 -0.38 -1.76 4.21
CA LYS A 36 -0.04 -0.95 3.03
C LYS A 36 -1.25 -0.59 2.15
N GLN A 37 -2.42 -1.18 2.41
CA GLN A 37 -3.66 -0.87 1.69
C GLN A 37 -4.05 0.61 1.87
N CYS A 38 -3.60 1.23 2.95
CA CYS A 38 -3.80 2.65 3.20
C CYS A 38 -2.77 3.48 2.43
N PRO A 39 -3.19 4.29 1.44
CA PRO A 39 -2.30 5.18 0.73
C PRO A 39 -1.71 6.21 1.68
N LEU A 40 -0.46 6.60 1.43
CA LEU A 40 0.18 7.72 2.11
C LEU A 40 -0.64 9.02 1.95
N ASP A 41 -1.46 9.10 0.89
CA ASP A 41 -2.34 10.22 0.52
C ASP A 41 -3.54 10.44 1.46
N CYS A 42 -3.81 9.54 2.41
CA CYS A 42 -4.76 9.85 3.49
C CYS A 42 -4.18 10.87 4.49
N SER A 43 -2.86 11.10 4.55
CA SER A 43 -2.26 11.98 5.56
C SER A 43 -2.66 13.46 5.36
N PRO A 44 -3.11 14.19 6.40
CA PRO A 44 -3.06 13.89 7.85
C PRO A 44 -4.27 13.14 8.43
N GLY A 45 -5.22 12.71 7.61
CA GLY A 45 -6.39 11.94 8.04
C GLY A 45 -6.09 10.49 8.41
N GLN A 46 -7.07 9.83 9.02
CA GLN A 46 -6.97 8.42 9.42
C GLN A 46 -7.53 7.51 8.34
N CYS A 47 -6.74 6.54 7.88
CA CYS A 47 -7.23 5.53 6.96
C CYS A 47 -8.00 4.43 7.71
N ILE A 48 -9.19 4.10 7.20
CA ILE A 48 -10.08 3.07 7.74
C ILE A 48 -10.28 2.03 6.65
N VAL A 49 -9.76 0.83 6.87
CA VAL A 49 -9.99 -0.31 5.96
C VAL A 49 -11.46 -0.74 6.11
N THR A 50 -12.15 -0.89 5.00
CA THR A 50 -13.54 -1.36 4.97
C THR A 50 -13.63 -2.68 4.20
N GLY A 51 -14.70 -3.43 4.42
CA GLY A 51 -14.99 -4.65 3.65
C GLY A 51 -15.72 -4.39 2.33
N ASP A 52 -15.82 -3.13 1.87
CA ASP A 52 -16.54 -2.80 0.65
C ASP A 52 -15.70 -3.18 -0.58
N ALA A 53 -16.28 -3.99 -1.47
CA ALA A 53 -15.63 -4.42 -2.70
C ALA A 53 -15.28 -3.26 -3.65
N ARG A 54 -15.95 -2.12 -3.54
CA ARG A 54 -15.69 -0.91 -4.34
C ARG A 54 -14.72 0.06 -3.67
N PHE A 55 -14.73 0.11 -2.34
CA PHE A 55 -13.91 1.03 -1.56
C PHE A 55 -13.25 0.27 -0.40
N PRO A 56 -12.16 -0.48 -0.65
CA PRO A 56 -11.52 -1.29 0.38
C PRO A 56 -10.96 -0.45 1.54
N TYR A 57 -10.86 0.86 1.38
CA TYR A 57 -10.50 1.79 2.45
C TYR A 57 -11.15 3.16 2.23
N LEU A 58 -11.32 3.91 3.31
CA LEU A 58 -11.80 5.30 3.35
C LEU A 58 -10.86 6.14 4.22
N CYS A 59 -10.58 7.38 3.81
CA CYS A 59 -9.84 8.34 4.64
C CYS A 59 -10.82 9.16 5.47
N SER A 60 -10.66 9.17 6.79
CA SER A 60 -11.32 10.09 7.71
C SER A 60 -10.53 11.39 7.80
N CYS A 61 -11.05 12.44 7.16
CA CYS A 61 -10.44 13.77 7.12
C CYS A 61 -11.35 14.71 7.92
N ASN A 62 -10.90 15.17 9.09
CA ASN A 62 -11.66 16.06 9.97
C ASN A 62 -13.10 15.58 10.25
N GLY A 63 -13.29 14.26 10.39
CA GLY A 63 -14.59 13.64 10.67
C GLY A 63 -15.45 13.31 9.44
N THR A 64 -14.98 13.63 8.22
CA THR A 64 -15.67 13.25 6.97
C THR A 64 -14.92 12.13 6.27
N LEU A 65 -15.65 11.11 5.80
CA LEU A 65 -15.08 9.98 5.07
C LEU A 65 -14.98 10.30 3.59
N TYR A 66 -13.78 10.16 3.04
CA TYR A 66 -13.50 10.34 1.62
C TYR A 66 -12.90 9.06 1.04
N PRO A 67 -13.32 8.65 -0.16
CA PRO A 67 -12.61 7.62 -0.89
C PRO A 67 -11.23 8.14 -1.32
N ASN A 68 -10.20 7.35 -1.07
CA ASN A 68 -8.84 7.50 -1.61
C ASN A 68 -7.92 8.58 -0.98
N SER A 69 -8.35 9.81 -0.68
CA SER A 69 -7.43 10.84 -0.11
C SER A 69 -8.11 11.99 0.65
N CYS A 70 -7.33 12.71 1.46
CA CYS A 70 -7.74 13.96 2.14
C CYS A 70 -7.30 15.23 1.38
N LYS A 71 -6.72 15.11 0.19
CA LYS A 71 -6.13 16.25 -0.51
C LYS A 71 -7.21 17.21 -1.01
N GLY A 72 -7.24 18.43 -0.46
CA GLY A 72 -8.20 19.48 -0.84
C GLY A 72 -9.55 19.40 -0.14
N LYS A 73 -9.62 18.78 1.05
CA LYS A 73 -10.80 18.67 1.91
C LYS A 73 -10.59 19.32 3.26
#